data_AF-A0AAW7PZW1-F1
#
_entry.id   AF-A0AAW7PZW1-F1
#
_cell.length_a   1.000
_cell.length_b   1.000
_cell.length_c   1.000
_cell.angle_alpha   90.00
_cell.angle_beta   90.00
_cell.angle_gamma   90.00
#
_symmetry.space_group_name_H-M   'P 1'
#
loop_
_entity.id
_entity.type
_entity.pdbx_description
1 polymer ?
#
loop_
_entity_poly.entity_id
_entity_poly.type
_entity_poly.pdbx_seq_one_letter_code
_entity_poly.pdbx_strand_id
1 'polypeptide(L)'
;MGSYNKFAKAILDVGETKDENYSKVLGDTLEIIPMENPNKLVGNGQYLTVKILFKNEPLASSKVYGSYAGFSNNGDYAFVTTTNKDGLAKIKLSHSGYWILKTDYSEAASKELEDKVNEIFYVATLTFQAQ
;
A
#
# COMPACT_ATOMS: atom_id res chain seq x y z
N MET A 1 -24.04 -7.75 -7.44
CA MET A 1 -22.86 -7.45 -8.29
C MET A 1 -21.91 -6.58 -7.45
N GLY A 2 -20.59 -6.70 -7.57
CA GLY A 2 -19.64 -5.91 -6.76
C GLY A 2 -18.97 -4.80 -7.59
N SER A 3 -18.71 -3.64 -6.99
CA SER A 3 -17.90 -2.59 -7.63
C SER A 3 -16.45 -2.68 -7.20
N TYR A 4 -15.50 -2.42 -8.09
CA TYR A 4 -14.06 -2.46 -7.81
C TYR A 4 -13.39 -1.15 -8.17
N ASN A 5 -12.74 -0.54 -7.19
CA ASN A 5 -11.90 0.65 -7.35
C ASN A 5 -10.45 0.25 -7.12
N LYS A 6 -9.55 0.62 -8.04
CA LYS A 6 -8.14 0.27 -7.97
C LYS A 6 -7.28 1.51 -8.10
N PHE A 7 -6.35 1.68 -7.15
CA PHE A 7 -5.40 2.78 -7.08
C PHE A 7 -3.99 2.22 -7.11
N ALA A 8 -3.08 2.88 -7.82
CA ALA A 8 -1.70 2.43 -7.97
C ALA A 8 -0.75 3.63 -7.90
N LYS A 9 0.26 3.53 -7.04
CA LYS A 9 1.32 4.51 -6.87
C LYS A 9 2.68 3.86 -7.10
N ALA A 10 3.59 4.57 -7.74
CA ALA A 10 4.98 4.16 -7.90
C ALA A 10 5.92 5.28 -7.42
N ILE A 11 6.97 4.92 -6.69
CA ILE A 11 8.03 5.84 -6.27
C ILE A 11 9.30 5.48 -7.03
N LEU A 12 9.86 6.48 -7.71
CA LEU A 12 11.02 6.37 -8.57
C LEU A 12 11.96 7.52 -8.26
N ASP A 13 13.19 7.20 -7.87
CA ASP A 13 14.26 8.19 -7.77
C ASP A 13 14.97 8.32 -9.13
N VAL A 14 15.09 9.56 -9.63
CA VAL A 14 15.80 9.88 -10.87
C VAL A 14 16.87 10.93 -10.55
N GLY A 15 18.13 10.51 -10.56
CA GLY A 15 19.26 11.38 -10.22
C GLY A 15 19.28 11.81 -8.75
N GLU A 16 19.81 13.00 -8.47
CA GLU A 16 19.74 13.61 -7.14
C GLU A 16 18.33 14.19 -6.90
N THR A 17 17.54 13.52 -6.08
CA THR A 17 16.15 13.90 -5.79
C THR A 17 16.02 14.68 -4.47
N LYS A 18 15.03 15.57 -4.42
CA LYS A 18 14.55 16.13 -3.15
C LYS A 18 13.78 15.05 -2.41
N ASP A 19 14.22 14.73 -1.20
CA ASP A 19 13.81 13.57 -0.41
C ASP A 19 12.44 13.75 0.28
N GLU A 20 11.41 14.20 -0.44
CA GLU A 20 10.14 14.61 0.16
C GLU A 20 8.90 14.14 -0.62
N ASN A 21 8.99 13.93 -1.94
CA ASN A 21 7.81 13.60 -2.75
C ASN A 21 7.23 12.20 -2.50
N TYR A 22 8.01 11.29 -1.90
CA TYR A 22 7.58 9.90 -1.63
C TYR A 22 6.35 9.84 -0.72
N SER A 23 6.18 10.81 0.18
CA SER A 23 5.11 10.83 1.20
C SER A 23 3.91 11.69 0.79
N LYS A 24 3.90 12.23 -0.44
CA LYS A 24 2.80 13.07 -0.92
C LYS A 24 1.48 12.29 -0.94
N VAL A 25 0.47 12.87 -0.30
CA VAL A 25 -0.92 12.42 -0.35
C VAL A 25 -1.54 12.85 -1.68
N LEU A 26 -2.09 11.90 -2.43
CA LEU A 26 -2.69 12.12 -3.74
C LEU A 26 -4.22 12.27 -3.67
N GLY A 27 -4.85 11.83 -2.58
CA GLY A 27 -6.30 11.90 -2.39
C GLY A 27 -7.05 10.71 -2.97
N ASP A 28 -6.35 9.58 -3.17
CA ASP A 28 -6.98 8.33 -3.58
C ASP A 28 -7.94 7.84 -2.48
N THR A 29 -9.00 7.12 -2.87
CA THR A 29 -10.00 6.66 -1.88
C THR A 29 -9.41 5.66 -0.90
N LEU A 30 -8.50 4.80 -1.36
CA LEU A 30 -7.65 3.97 -0.52
C LEU A 30 -6.21 4.26 -0.93
N GLU A 31 -5.37 4.67 0.01
CA GLU A 31 -4.03 5.16 -0.29
C GLU A 31 -2.98 4.57 0.65
N ILE A 32 -1.84 4.16 0.08
CA ILE A 32 -0.63 3.75 0.83
C ILE A 32 0.37 4.90 0.78
N ILE A 33 0.82 5.37 1.95
CA ILE A 33 1.78 6.46 2.09
C ILE A 33 3.01 5.95 2.86
N PRO A 34 4.21 5.94 2.26
CA PRO A 34 5.43 5.67 2.99
C PRO A 34 5.77 6.79 3.97
N MET A 35 6.28 6.43 5.15
CA MET A 35 6.68 7.38 6.20
C MET A 35 8.15 7.77 6.14
N GLU A 36 8.96 6.99 5.43
CA GLU A 36 10.33 7.30 5.04
C GLU A 36 10.53 6.96 3.55
N ASN A 37 11.54 7.54 2.91
CA ASN A 37 11.80 7.26 1.50
C ASN A 37 12.19 5.79 1.31
N PRO A 38 11.37 4.97 0.66
CA PRO A 38 11.67 3.55 0.52
C PRO A 38 12.91 3.31 -0.35
N ASN A 39 13.25 4.23 -1.25
CA ASN A 39 14.44 4.16 -2.11
C ASN A 39 15.76 4.41 -1.37
N LYS A 40 15.71 4.81 -0.09
CA LYS A 40 16.89 4.94 0.79
C LYS A 40 17.06 3.77 1.74
N LEU A 41 16.09 2.85 1.81
CA LEU A 41 16.14 1.73 2.72
C LEU A 41 16.86 0.53 2.10
N VAL A 42 17.68 -0.13 2.90
CA VAL A 42 18.39 -1.35 2.54
C VAL A 42 17.54 -2.58 2.79
N GLY A 43 17.36 -3.39 1.76
CA GLY A 43 16.63 -4.64 1.74
C GLY A 43 17.33 -5.81 2.42
N ASN A 44 17.86 -5.60 3.63
CA ASN A 44 18.48 -6.64 4.47
C ASN A 44 18.01 -6.53 5.94
N GLY A 45 16.72 -6.27 6.11
CA GLY A 45 16.04 -6.28 7.41
C GLY A 45 15.70 -4.91 7.99
N GLN A 46 15.93 -3.81 7.26
CA GLN A 46 15.36 -2.51 7.64
C GLN A 46 13.83 -2.54 7.53
N TYR A 47 13.19 -1.61 8.24
CA TYR A 47 11.74 -1.48 8.23
C TYR A 47 11.31 -0.26 7.44
N LEU A 48 10.32 -0.47 6.58
CA LEU A 48 9.52 0.59 6.01
C LEU A 48 8.21 0.70 6.80
N THR A 49 7.90 1.87 7.31
CA THR A 49 6.60 2.19 7.88
C THR A 49 5.73 2.81 6.78
N VAL A 50 4.48 2.34 6.67
CA VAL A 50 3.48 2.94 5.79
C VAL A 50 2.25 3.33 6.59
N LYS A 51 1.59 4.40 6.16
CA LYS A 51 0.26 4.81 6.61
C LYS A 51 -0.76 4.46 5.54
N ILE A 52 -1.84 3.79 5.95
CA ILE A 52 -2.98 3.51 5.08
C ILE A 52 -4.08 4.51 5.38
N LEU A 53 -4.57 5.19 4.34
CA LEU A 53 -5.71 6.07 4.43
C LEU A 53 -6.89 5.48 3.66
N PHE A 54 -8.09 5.61 4.20
CA PHE A 54 -9.35 5.43 3.49
C PHE A 54 -10.16 6.72 3.58
N LYS A 55 -10.54 7.28 2.44
CA LYS A 55 -11.22 8.59 2.33
C LYS A 55 -10.46 9.68 3.11
N ASN A 56 -9.13 9.71 2.96
CA ASN A 56 -8.18 10.58 3.66
C ASN A 56 -8.07 10.42 5.19
N GLU A 57 -8.74 9.43 5.77
CA GLU A 57 -8.66 9.13 7.22
C GLU A 57 -7.83 7.87 7.49
N PRO A 58 -7.11 7.76 8.62
CA PRO A 58 -6.34 6.57 8.95
C PRO A 58 -7.18 5.29 8.99
N LEU A 59 -6.76 4.26 8.25
CA LEU A 59 -7.46 2.97 8.22
C LEU A 59 -6.79 1.96 9.14
N ALA A 60 -7.38 1.74 10.31
CA ALA A 60 -6.93 0.73 11.28
C ALA A 60 -7.35 -0.69 10.90
N SER A 61 -6.64 -1.69 11.44
CA SER A 61 -6.94 -3.12 11.28
C SER A 61 -6.99 -3.62 9.83
N SER A 62 -6.37 -2.88 8.89
CA SER A 62 -6.28 -3.26 7.48
C SER A 62 -5.04 -4.10 7.24
N LYS A 63 -5.18 -5.14 6.40
CA LYS A 63 -4.04 -5.97 5.98
C LYS A 63 -3.21 -5.25 4.92
N VAL A 64 -1.91 -5.31 5.09
CA VAL A 64 -0.92 -4.88 4.10
C VAL A 64 -0.08 -6.08 3.72
N TYR A 65 -0.11 -6.42 2.44
CA TYR A 65 0.64 -7.51 1.85
C TYR A 65 1.86 -6.94 1.13
N GLY A 66 3.00 -7.62 1.25
CA GLY A 66 4.24 -7.25 0.56
C GLY A 66 4.79 -8.41 -0.25
N SER A 67 5.28 -8.12 -1.46
CA SER A 67 6.06 -9.05 -2.27
C SER A 67 7.18 -8.28 -2.99
N TYR A 68 8.13 -9.00 -3.57
CA TYR A 68 9.25 -8.43 -4.30
C TYR A 68 9.56 -9.23 -5.56
N ALA A 69 10.20 -8.57 -6.53
CA ALA A 69 10.57 -9.19 -7.79
C ALA A 69 11.43 -10.44 -7.55
N GLY A 70 11.01 -11.58 -8.12
CA GLY A 70 11.70 -12.86 -7.95
C GLY A 70 11.29 -13.69 -6.71
N PHE A 71 10.35 -13.22 -5.89
CA PHE A 71 9.87 -13.99 -4.73
C PHE A 71 9.05 -15.22 -5.12
N SER A 72 8.00 -15.05 -5.93
CA SER A 72 7.13 -16.14 -6.38
C SER A 72 6.57 -15.86 -7.76
N ASN A 73 6.44 -16.91 -8.57
CA ASN A 73 5.74 -16.87 -9.86
C ASN A 73 4.23 -17.16 -9.74
N ASN A 74 3.77 -17.51 -8.54
CA ASN A 74 2.39 -17.92 -8.27
C ASN A 74 1.55 -16.83 -7.57
N GLY A 75 2.09 -15.62 -7.40
CA GLY A 75 1.39 -14.50 -6.76
C GLY A 75 1.39 -14.56 -5.23
N ASP A 76 2.32 -15.32 -4.63
CA ASP A 76 2.49 -15.37 -3.18
C ASP A 76 3.04 -14.04 -2.63
N TYR A 77 2.66 -13.71 -1.40
CA TYR A 77 3.19 -12.56 -0.68
C TYR A 77 4.30 -13.02 0.27
N ALA A 78 5.43 -12.32 0.25
CA ALA A 78 6.55 -12.55 1.16
C ALA A 78 6.21 -12.17 2.60
N PHE A 79 5.23 -11.28 2.79
CA PHE A 79 4.86 -10.76 4.09
C PHE A 79 3.41 -10.30 4.14
N VAL A 80 2.82 -10.36 5.34
CA VAL A 80 1.55 -9.74 5.68
C VAL A 80 1.65 -9.10 7.07
N THR A 81 1.09 -7.91 7.22
CA THR A 81 0.91 -7.24 8.52
C THR A 81 -0.43 -6.53 8.56
N THR A 82 -0.76 -5.97 9.72
CA THR A 82 -2.00 -5.27 9.97
C THR A 82 -1.72 -3.87 10.51
N THR A 83 -2.45 -2.87 10.05
CA THR A 83 -2.32 -1.50 10.55
C THR A 83 -2.80 -1.36 11.99
N ASN A 84 -2.11 -0.51 12.76
CA ASN A 84 -2.52 -0.13 14.10
C ASN A 84 -3.68 0.91 14.07
N LYS A 85 -4.08 1.40 15.26
CA LYS A 85 -5.15 2.42 15.40
C LYS A 85 -4.91 3.73 14.64
N ASP A 86 -3.65 4.05 14.34
CA ASP A 86 -3.23 5.27 13.65
C ASP A 86 -3.04 5.03 12.13
N GLY A 87 -3.49 3.86 11.63
CA GLY A 87 -3.36 3.44 10.24
C GLY A 87 -1.95 3.03 9.84
N LEU A 88 -1.03 2.80 10.79
CA LEU A 88 0.38 2.52 10.52
C LEU A 88 0.68 1.03 10.50
N ALA A 89 1.44 0.58 9.50
CA ALA A 89 1.97 -0.77 9.36
C ALA A 89 3.49 -0.74 9.17
N LYS A 90 4.21 -1.69 9.78
CA LYS A 90 5.66 -1.85 9.61
C LYS A 90 5.96 -3.07 8.75
N ILE A 91 6.71 -2.86 7.67
CA ILE A 91 7.13 -3.89 6.72
C ILE A 91 8.63 -4.10 6.88
N LYS A 92 9.05 -5.33 7.15
CA LYS A 92 10.47 -5.70 7.14
C LYS A 92 10.90 -5.98 5.70
N LEU A 93 11.82 -5.18 5.17
CA LEU A 93 12.38 -5.37 3.83
C LEU A 93 13.45 -6.46 3.88
N SER A 94 13.07 -7.69 3.54
CA SER A 94 13.97 -8.86 3.58
C SER A 94 14.86 -9.02 2.35
N HIS A 95 14.67 -8.17 1.34
CA HIS A 95 15.36 -8.26 0.07
C HIS A 95 15.54 -6.88 -0.57
N SER A 96 16.70 -6.63 -1.18
CA SER A 96 16.94 -5.46 -2.02
C SER A 96 16.26 -5.63 -3.38
N GLY A 97 15.98 -4.55 -4.08
CA GLY A 97 15.31 -4.56 -5.39
C GLY A 97 13.86 -4.09 -5.33
N TYR A 98 13.07 -4.46 -6.34
CA TYR A 98 11.73 -3.92 -6.53
C TYR A 98 10.69 -4.61 -5.64
N TRP A 99 9.93 -3.80 -4.91
CA TRP A 99 8.85 -4.23 -4.04
C TRP A 99 7.49 -3.76 -4.56
N ILE A 100 6.46 -4.54 -4.23
CA ILE A 100 5.06 -4.13 -4.31
C ILE A 100 4.41 -4.35 -2.95
N LEU A 101 3.75 -3.31 -2.45
CA LEU A 101 2.80 -3.40 -1.35
C LEU A 101 1.38 -3.35 -1.90
N LYS A 102 0.48 -4.07 -1.26
CA LYS A 102 -0.95 -4.08 -1.57
C LYS A 102 -1.76 -4.01 -0.28
N THR A 103 -2.84 -3.25 -0.30
CA THR A 103 -3.90 -3.33 0.71
C THR A 103 -5.25 -3.35 0.02
N ASP A 104 -6.24 -3.96 0.66
CA ASP A 104 -7.61 -4.01 0.20
C ASP A 104 -8.57 -3.71 1.35
N TYR A 105 -9.69 -3.09 1.02
CA TYR A 105 -10.76 -2.73 1.95
C TYR A 105 -12.10 -2.82 1.24
N SER A 106 -13.15 -3.18 1.97
CA SER A 106 -14.51 -3.17 1.44
C SER A 106 -15.50 -2.50 2.39
N GLU A 107 -16.53 -1.90 1.81
CA GLU A 107 -17.67 -1.37 2.55
C GLU A 107 -18.97 -1.84 1.89
N ALA A 108 -20.03 -1.99 2.70
CA ALA A 108 -21.35 -2.26 2.18
C ALA A 108 -21.80 -1.14 1.24
N ALA A 109 -22.55 -1.48 0.20
CA ALA A 109 -23.12 -0.47 -0.67
C ALA A 109 -24.07 0.45 0.12
N SER A 110 -24.06 1.75 -0.22
CA SER A 110 -25.03 2.69 0.31
C SER A 110 -26.46 2.30 -0.10
N LYS A 111 -27.46 2.70 0.70
CA LYS A 111 -28.90 2.49 0.40
C LYS A 111 -29.32 2.86 -1.02
N GLU A 112 -28.73 3.90 -1.61
CA GLU A 112 -29.01 4.35 -2.98
C GLU A 112 -28.54 3.37 -4.06
N LEU A 113 -27.65 2.44 -3.72
CA LEU A 113 -27.04 1.47 -4.61
C LEU A 113 -27.35 0.02 -4.22
N GLU A 114 -28.11 -0.23 -3.15
CA GLU A 114 -28.42 -1.57 -2.64
C GLU A 114 -29.06 -2.48 -3.70
N ASP A 115 -29.87 -1.93 -4.61
CA ASP A 115 -30.50 -2.69 -5.70
C ASP A 115 -29.54 -3.03 -6.86
N LYS A 116 -28.34 -2.44 -6.88
CA LYS A 116 -27.37 -2.56 -7.99
C LYS A 116 -26.07 -3.23 -7.55
N VAL A 117 -25.60 -2.95 -6.33
CA VAL A 117 -24.32 -3.37 -5.79
C VAL A 117 -24.49 -3.78 -4.34
N ASN A 118 -23.90 -4.89 -3.94
CA ASN A 118 -23.97 -5.35 -2.54
C ASN A 118 -22.78 -4.84 -1.73
N GLU A 119 -21.61 -4.76 -2.36
CA GLU A 119 -20.33 -4.43 -1.73
C GLU A 119 -19.44 -3.66 -2.69
N ILE A 120 -18.71 -2.68 -2.16
CA ILE A 120 -17.72 -1.89 -2.90
C ILE A 120 -16.34 -2.29 -2.39
N PHE A 121 -15.50 -2.74 -3.30
CA PHE A 121 -14.13 -3.15 -3.03
C PHE A 121 -13.15 -2.07 -3.48
N TYR A 122 -12.14 -1.83 -2.65
CA TYR A 122 -11.04 -0.91 -2.91
C TYR A 122 -9.73 -1.67 -2.81
N VAL A 123 -8.83 -1.43 -3.76
CA VAL A 123 -7.48 -1.99 -3.75
C VAL A 123 -6.50 -0.86 -4.01
N ALA A 124 -5.46 -0.77 -3.20
CA ALA A 124 -4.36 0.15 -3.41
C ALA A 124 -3.04 -0.61 -3.52
N THR A 125 -2.16 -0.18 -4.42
CA THR A 125 -0.80 -0.68 -4.53
C THR A 125 0.24 0.43 -4.47
N LEU A 126 1.40 0.10 -3.92
CA LEU A 126 2.58 0.95 -3.92
C LEU A 126 3.78 0.15 -4.39
N THR A 127 4.48 0.62 -5.43
CA THR A 127 5.75 0.06 -5.88
C THR A 127 6.91 1.01 -5.62
N PHE A 128 8.06 0.43 -5.28
CA PHE A 128 9.31 1.15 -5.03
C PHE A 128 10.51 0.19 -5.19
N GLN A 129 11.73 0.73 -5.13
CA GLN A 129 12.96 -0.06 -5.07
C GLN A 129 13.62 0.11 -3.71
N ALA A 130 13.94 -0.98 -3.01
CA ALA A 130 14.84 -0.98 -1.85
C ALA A 130 16.30 -1.20 -2.32
N GLN A 131 17.27 -0.61 -1.62
CA GLN A 131 18.71 -0.71 -1.93
C GLN A 131 19.34 -2.00 -1.41
#